data_AF-A0A2D2GZJ2-F1
#
_entry.id   AF-A0A2D2GZJ2-F1
#
_cell.length_a   1.000
_cell.length_b   1.000
_cell.length_c   1.000
_cell.angle_alpha   90.00
_cell.angle_beta   90.00
_cell.angle_gamma   90.00
#
_symmetry.space_group_name_H-M   'P 1'
#
loop_
_entity.id
_entity.type
_entity.pdbx_description
1 polymer ?
#
loop_
_entity_poly.entity_id
_entity_poly.type
_entity_poly.pdbx_seq_one_letter_code
_entity_poly.pdbx_strand_id
1 'polypeptide(L)'
;MTAFTETPTTPLSQDAVDLARALRAAFQRMPERRRQRCTVPPTGDAGIDRPVLVEAFDGSDHYAGVIVRGERDDAGAWLLDEAFTLLTLDHGDGADAALVACNGWNCHVERL
;
A
#
# COMPACT_ATOMS: atom_id res chain seq x y z
N MET A 1 14.84 8.85 20.18
CA MET A 1 14.04 9.70 19.25
C MET A 1 14.88 9.92 18.02
N THR A 2 14.68 9.09 17.00
CA THR A 2 15.35 9.24 15.71
C THR A 2 14.36 9.99 14.82
N ALA A 3 14.66 11.26 14.53
CA ALA A 3 13.87 12.05 13.61
C ALA A 3 14.07 11.49 12.19
N PHE A 4 12.97 11.15 11.51
CA PHE A 4 13.01 10.83 10.10
C PHE A 4 13.18 12.15 9.32
N THR A 5 14.37 12.35 8.78
CA THR A 5 14.65 13.43 7.83
C THR A 5 13.84 13.13 6.57
N GLU A 6 12.81 13.93 6.27
CA GLU A 6 12.17 13.91 4.94
C GLU A 6 13.20 14.37 3.91
N THR A 7 13.80 13.40 3.23
CA THR A 7 14.69 13.60 2.07
C THR A 7 13.87 14.22 0.92
N PRO A 8 14.48 15.10 0.08
CA PRO A 8 13.74 15.90 -0.89
C PRO A 8 13.09 15.01 -1.95
N THR A 9 11.87 15.42 -2.35
CA THR A 9 10.97 14.83 -3.34
C THR A 9 11.70 14.05 -4.43
N THR A 10 11.90 12.75 -4.21
CA THR A 10 12.29 11.83 -5.28
C THR A 10 11.19 11.89 -6.34
N PRO A 11 11.51 12.11 -7.62
CA PRO A 11 10.50 11.99 -8.67
C PRO A 11 9.91 10.58 -8.58
N LEU A 12 8.57 10.49 -8.55
CA LEU A 12 7.86 9.22 -8.50
C LEU A 12 8.37 8.30 -9.60
N SER A 13 8.71 7.06 -9.25
CA SER A 13 9.12 6.08 -10.25
C SER A 13 7.97 5.79 -11.22
N GLN A 14 8.31 5.48 -12.47
CA GLN A 14 7.30 5.09 -13.47
C GLN A 14 6.53 3.85 -13.00
N ASP A 15 7.22 2.93 -12.30
CA ASP A 15 6.64 1.74 -11.72
C ASP A 15 5.57 2.07 -10.66
N ALA A 16 5.85 3.03 -9.77
CA ALA A 16 4.86 3.51 -8.80
C ALA A 16 3.62 4.11 -9.47
N VAL A 17 3.83 4.91 -10.53
CA VAL A 17 2.73 5.52 -11.31
C VAL A 17 1.86 4.45 -11.98
N ASP A 18 2.47 3.46 -12.61
CA ASP A 18 1.73 2.41 -13.31
C ASP A 18 1.03 1.46 -12.33
N LEU A 19 1.67 1.15 -11.19
CA LEU A 19 1.07 0.38 -10.11
C LEU A 19 -0.15 1.07 -9.53
N ALA A 20 -0.07 2.37 -9.19
CA ALA A 20 -1.20 3.13 -8.67
C ALA A 20 -2.40 3.10 -9.64
N ARG A 21 -2.14 3.35 -10.93
CA ARG A 21 -3.18 3.32 -11.97
C ARG A 21 -3.81 1.93 -12.10
N ALA A 22 -3.00 0.87 -12.11
CA ALA A 22 -3.46 -0.50 -12.22
C ALA A 22 -4.31 -0.91 -11.00
N LEU A 23 -3.88 -0.54 -9.79
CA LEU A 23 -4.62 -0.79 -8.55
C LEU A 23 -5.96 -0.06 -8.52
N ARG A 24 -6.03 1.18 -9.02
CA ARG A 24 -7.30 1.90 -9.17
C ARG A 24 -8.26 1.16 -10.10
N ALA A 25 -7.78 0.73 -11.26
CA ALA A 25 -8.60 0.01 -12.22
C ALA A 25 -9.09 -1.34 -11.64
N ALA A 26 -8.21 -2.07 -10.95
CA ALA A 26 -8.57 -3.31 -10.28
C ALA A 26 -9.55 -3.09 -9.13
N PHE A 27 -9.36 -2.03 -8.33
CA PHE A 27 -10.29 -1.65 -7.28
C PHE A 27 -11.70 -1.42 -7.81
N GLN A 28 -11.85 -0.74 -8.95
CA GLN A 28 -13.16 -0.48 -9.57
C GLN A 28 -13.86 -1.75 -10.06
N ARG A 29 -13.10 -2.77 -10.48
CA ARG A 29 -13.64 -4.09 -10.88
C ARG A 29 -13.98 -4.98 -9.68
N MET A 30 -13.48 -4.65 -8.49
CA MET A 30 -13.64 -5.47 -7.30
C MET A 30 -15.09 -5.49 -6.79
N PRO A 31 -15.59 -6.63 -6.27
CA PRO A 31 -16.91 -6.70 -5.65
C PRO A 31 -17.10 -5.63 -4.57
N GLU A 32 -18.31 -5.05 -4.50
CA GLU A 32 -18.62 -3.94 -3.60
C GLU A 32 -18.29 -4.24 -2.14
N ARG A 33 -18.59 -5.46 -1.67
CA ARG A 33 -18.26 -5.92 -0.31
C ARG A 33 -16.78 -5.82 0.02
N ARG A 34 -15.89 -6.05 -0.96
CA ARG A 34 -14.45 -5.89 -0.75
C ARG A 34 -14.04 -4.42 -0.79
N ARG A 35 -14.59 -3.63 -1.71
CA ARG A 35 -14.36 -2.17 -1.75
C ARG A 35 -14.73 -1.49 -0.44
N GLN A 36 -15.83 -1.89 0.19
CA GLN A 36 -16.28 -1.38 1.50
C GLN A 36 -15.31 -1.69 2.65
N ARG A 37 -14.35 -2.62 2.48
CA ARG A 37 -13.31 -2.89 3.48
C ARG A 37 -12.14 -1.89 3.42
N CYS A 38 -12.04 -1.11 2.34
CA CYS A 38 -11.05 -0.06 2.17
C CYS A 38 -11.57 1.23 2.81
N THR A 39 -10.86 1.72 3.83
CA THR A 39 -11.17 3.01 4.46
C THR A 39 -10.75 4.18 3.56
N VAL A 40 -9.67 3.99 2.81
CA VAL A 40 -9.14 4.95 1.83
C VAL A 40 -9.09 4.25 0.47
N PRO A 41 -10.04 4.52 -0.44
CA PRO A 41 -9.99 3.98 -1.79
C PRO A 41 -8.76 4.51 -2.54
N PRO A 42 -8.04 3.67 -3.31
CA PRO A 42 -6.93 4.15 -4.14
C PRO A 42 -7.45 5.14 -5.17
N THR A 43 -6.70 6.20 -5.43
CA THR A 43 -7.06 7.28 -6.37
C THR A 43 -6.56 7.01 -7.78
N GLY A 44 -5.47 6.25 -7.92
CA GLY A 44 -4.72 6.07 -9.17
C GLY A 44 -3.60 7.08 -9.37
N ASP A 45 -3.36 7.95 -8.38
CA ASP A 45 -2.28 8.93 -8.37
C ASP A 45 -1.21 8.50 -7.37
N ALA A 46 0.00 8.19 -7.86
CA ALA A 46 1.08 7.69 -7.01
C ALA A 46 1.59 8.73 -5.98
N GLY A 47 1.39 10.03 -6.21
CA GLY A 47 1.73 11.07 -5.24
C GLY A 47 0.77 11.11 -4.04
N ILE A 48 -0.49 10.70 -4.27
CA ILE A 48 -1.52 10.63 -3.23
C ILE A 48 -1.53 9.25 -2.57
N ASP A 49 -1.57 8.19 -3.39
CA ASP A 49 -1.70 6.81 -2.94
C ASP A 49 -0.42 6.29 -2.28
N ARG A 50 0.73 6.87 -2.63
CA ARG A 50 2.08 6.53 -2.12
C ARG A 50 2.33 5.02 -2.14
N PRO A 51 2.50 4.40 -3.33
CA PRO A 51 2.76 2.97 -3.44
C PRO A 51 3.95 2.53 -2.60
N VAL A 52 3.84 1.34 -2.02
CA VAL A 52 4.83 0.75 -1.13
C VAL A 52 5.17 -0.67 -1.53
N LEU A 53 6.38 -1.08 -1.24
CA LEU A 53 6.80 -2.47 -1.13
C LEU A 53 6.72 -2.88 0.34
N VAL A 54 6.02 -3.98 0.62
CA VAL A 54 5.92 -4.58 1.96
C VAL A 54 6.59 -5.94 1.91
N GLU A 55 7.58 -6.18 2.76
CA GLU A 55 8.30 -7.44 2.86
C GLU A 55 8.12 -8.03 4.27
N ALA A 56 7.82 -9.32 4.38
CA ALA A 56 7.81 -9.99 5.67
C ALA A 56 9.26 -10.08 6.22
N PHE A 57 9.47 -9.87 7.52
CA PHE A 57 10.83 -9.89 8.10
C PHE A 57 11.54 -11.24 7.96
N ASP A 58 10.81 -12.34 7.88
CA ASP A 58 11.36 -13.68 7.65
C ASP A 58 11.63 -13.96 6.15
N GLY A 59 11.33 -12.99 5.27
CA GLY A 59 11.51 -13.08 3.83
C GLY A 59 10.53 -14.03 3.14
N SER A 60 9.46 -14.47 3.80
CA SER A 60 8.51 -15.44 3.22
C SER A 60 7.73 -14.86 2.04
N ASP A 61 7.46 -13.55 2.10
CA ASP A 61 6.54 -12.86 1.20
C ASP A 61 6.96 -11.40 0.99
N HIS A 62 6.64 -10.88 -0.19
CA HIS A 62 6.70 -9.46 -0.49
C HIS A 62 5.53 -9.06 -1.40
N TYR A 63 5.04 -7.83 -1.22
CA TYR A 63 3.90 -7.31 -1.97
C TYR A 63 4.13 -5.83 -2.31
N ALA A 64 4.00 -5.47 -3.58
CA ALA A 64 3.86 -4.08 -3.98
C ALA A 64 2.37 -3.68 -3.96
N GLY A 65 2.04 -2.52 -3.42
CA GLY A 65 0.65 -2.11 -3.28
C GLY A 65 0.43 -0.71 -2.72
N VAL A 66 -0.83 -0.44 -2.38
CA VAL A 66 -1.27 0.80 -1.73
C VAL A 66 -1.98 0.45 -0.43
N ILE A 67 -1.64 1.14 0.65
CA ILE A 67 -2.31 0.94 1.94
C ILE A 67 -3.69 1.60 1.86
N VAL A 68 -4.74 0.81 2.10
CA VAL A 68 -6.14 1.23 1.96
C VAL A 68 -6.90 1.24 3.29
N ARG A 69 -6.27 0.76 4.37
CA ARG A 69 -6.79 0.77 5.73
C ARG A 69 -5.64 0.56 6.73
N GLY A 70 -5.71 1.19 7.89
CA GLY A 70 -4.70 1.11 8.95
C GLY A 70 -4.88 2.23 9.95
N GLU A 71 -4.06 2.26 10.99
CA GLU A 71 -4.02 3.38 11.92
C GLU A 71 -3.25 4.57 11.33
N ARG A 72 -3.62 5.76 11.76
CA ARG A 72 -3.05 7.03 11.30
C ARG A 72 -2.51 7.79 12.50
N ASP A 73 -1.36 8.45 12.32
CA ASP A 73 -0.88 9.42 13.31
C ASP A 73 -1.65 10.75 13.22
N ASP A 74 -1.32 11.68 14.11
CA ASP A 74 -1.95 13.02 14.17
C ASP A 74 -1.71 13.85 12.89
N ALA A 75 -0.69 13.51 12.09
CA ALA A 75 -0.40 14.14 10.80
C ALA A 75 -1.11 13.46 9.61
N GLY A 76 -1.83 12.35 9.86
CA GLY A 76 -2.50 11.57 8.83
C GLY A 76 -1.57 10.63 8.06
N ALA A 77 -0.33 10.40 8.51
CA ALA A 77 0.52 9.35 7.98
C ALA A 77 0.08 7.98 8.52
N TRP A 78 0.33 6.91 7.77
CA TRP A 78 0.05 5.55 8.25
C TRP A 78 1.04 5.16 9.35
N LEU A 79 0.54 4.59 10.45
CA LEU A 79 1.38 3.94 11.46
C LEU A 79 1.73 2.54 10.95
N LEU A 80 2.92 2.40 10.37
CA LEU A 80 3.35 1.18 9.68
C LEU A 80 3.85 0.08 10.63
N ASP A 81 4.04 0.39 11.91
CA ASP A 81 4.35 -0.61 12.95
C ASP A 81 3.08 -1.36 13.42
N GLU A 82 1.89 -0.81 13.13
CA GLU A 82 0.60 -1.39 13.49
C GLU A 82 0.01 -2.27 12.38
N ALA A 83 -1.12 -2.92 12.64
CA ALA A 83 -1.82 -3.69 11.61
C ALA A 83 -2.43 -2.78 10.52
N PHE A 84 -2.16 -3.10 9.26
CA PHE A 84 -2.72 -2.38 8.10
C PHE A 84 -3.18 -3.34 7.00
N THR A 85 -3.93 -2.83 6.03
CA THR A 85 -4.39 -3.58 4.86
C THR A 85 -3.82 -2.97 3.59
N LEU A 86 -3.12 -3.80 2.83
CA LEU A 86 -2.55 -3.49 1.54
C LEU A 86 -3.50 -3.95 0.43
N LEU A 87 -3.75 -3.10 -0.56
CA LEU A 87 -4.31 -3.50 -1.84
C LEU A 87 -3.14 -3.79 -2.80
N THR A 88 -3.07 -5.01 -3.33
CA THR A 88 -1.95 -5.46 -4.18
C THR A 88 -2.45 -6.24 -5.39
N LEU A 89 -1.64 -6.25 -6.46
CA LEU A 89 -1.82 -7.11 -7.64
C LEU A 89 -0.89 -8.33 -7.63
N ASP A 90 0.06 -8.40 -6.71
CA ASP A 90 1.10 -9.44 -6.67
C ASP A 90 0.65 -10.71 -5.96
N HIS A 91 -0.61 -10.76 -5.53
CA HIS A 91 -1.17 -11.97 -4.95
C HIS A 91 -1.51 -12.95 -6.07
N GLY A 92 -0.88 -14.13 -6.05
CA GLY A 92 -0.75 -15.10 -7.15
C GLY A 92 -2.03 -15.72 -7.74
N ASP A 93 -3.20 -15.10 -7.59
CA ASP A 93 -4.51 -15.60 -8.05
C ASP A 93 -5.17 -14.72 -9.13
N GLY A 94 -4.37 -14.08 -10.00
CA GLY A 94 -4.83 -13.51 -11.27
C GLY A 94 -4.85 -11.98 -11.36
N ALA A 95 -5.57 -11.44 -12.34
CA ALA A 95 -5.60 -10.01 -12.67
C ALA A 95 -6.43 -9.15 -11.69
N ASP A 96 -6.88 -9.75 -10.59
CA ASP A 96 -7.74 -9.10 -9.60
C ASP A 96 -6.95 -8.72 -8.37
N ALA A 97 -7.13 -7.49 -7.92
CA ALA A 97 -6.45 -7.01 -6.72
C ALA A 97 -6.92 -7.77 -5.47
N ALA A 98 -5.97 -8.06 -4.59
CA ALA A 98 -6.20 -8.68 -3.30
C ALA A 98 -6.06 -7.66 -2.17
N LEU A 99 -6.79 -7.91 -1.08
CA LEU A 99 -6.64 -7.19 0.19
C LEU A 99 -5.83 -8.08 1.13
N VAL A 100 -4.58 -7.71 1.36
CA VAL A 100 -3.65 -8.42 2.25
C VAL A 100 -3.63 -7.71 3.59
N ALA A 101 -3.80 -8.47 4.68
CA ALA A 101 -3.61 -7.96 6.03
C ALA A 101 -2.14 -8.10 6.40
N CYS A 102 -1.50 -6.99 6.76
CA CYS A 102 -0.11 -6.93 7.16
C CYS A 102 -0.04 -6.66 8.67
N ASN A 103 0.85 -7.37 9.34
CA ASN A 103 1.21 -7.09 10.72
C ASN A 103 2.45 -6.21 10.69
N GLY A 104 2.30 -4.89 10.88
CA GLY A 104 3.38 -3.91 10.70
C GLY A 104 4.68 -4.24 11.44
N TRP A 105 4.57 -4.62 12.71
CA TRP A 105 5.69 -5.07 13.54
C TRP A 105 6.44 -6.30 12.98
N ASN A 106 5.85 -7.05 12.04
CA ASN A 106 6.46 -8.19 11.38
C ASN A 106 6.80 -7.94 9.89
N CYS A 107 6.78 -6.68 9.43
CA CYS A 107 7.08 -6.32 8.05
C CYS A 107 8.05 -5.13 7.95
N HIS A 108 8.82 -5.10 6.87
CA HIS A 108 9.51 -3.92 6.39
C HIS A 108 8.68 -3.25 5.30
N VAL A 109 8.57 -1.92 5.34
CA VAL A 109 7.77 -1.15 4.36
C VAL A 109 8.63 -0.05 3.75
N GLU A 110 8.74 -0.05 2.43
CA GLU A 110 9.50 0.94 1.65
C GLU A 110 8.59 1.62 0.63
N ARG A 111 8.84 2.90 0.31
CA ARG A 111 8.12 3.62 -0.76
C ARG A 111 8.78 3.36 -2.11
N LEU A 112 7.96 3.20 -3.14
CA LEU A 112 8.38 3.01 -4.54
C LEU A 112 8.56 4.33 -5.31
#